data_AF-A0A961W0G6-F1
#
_entry.id   AF-A0A961W0G6-F1
#
_cell.length_a   1.000
_cell.length_b   1.000
_cell.length_c   1.000
_cell.angle_alpha   90.00
_cell.angle_beta   90.00
_cell.angle_gamma   90.00
#
_symmetry.space_group_name_H-M   'P 1'
#
loop_
_entity.id
_entity.type
_entity.pdbx_description
1 polymer ?
#
loop_
_entity_poly.entity_id
_entity_poly.type
_entity_poly.pdbx_seq_one_letter_code
_entity_poly.pdbx_strand_id
1 'polypeptide(L)'
;MRPLRLAMVLGLSLAVLQPEARADGRSDDAAEQAKLAAIGLAIVKEKCARCHATATDDKSPHPQAPPFRDVVTRYPSENLAEALAEGIVSGHPDMPVFIFEPEQIEGFIAYLDSLSPPETSPPAAPAPQNGNASKAPPANTGHGSTK
;
A
#
# COMPACT_ATOMS: atom_id res chain seq x y z
N MET A 1 72.77 -34.34 -29.31
CA MET A 1 71.99 -33.14 -28.94
C MET A 1 70.56 -33.36 -29.45
N ARG A 2 69.56 -33.41 -28.56
CA ARG A 2 68.17 -33.83 -28.90
C ARG A 2 67.38 -32.68 -29.56
N PRO A 3 66.55 -32.95 -30.59
CA PRO A 3 65.80 -31.93 -31.32
C PRO A 3 64.52 -31.47 -30.60
N LEU A 4 64.16 -30.24 -30.96
CA LEU A 4 62.99 -29.44 -30.63
C LEU A 4 61.67 -30.21 -30.75
N ARG A 5 60.82 -30.18 -29.70
CA ARG A 5 59.44 -30.68 -29.75
C ARG A 5 58.45 -29.54 -30.02
N LEU A 6 57.77 -29.76 -31.13
CA LEU A 6 56.58 -29.17 -31.75
C LEU A 6 55.47 -28.69 -30.78
N ALA A 7 54.97 -27.49 -31.11
CA ALA A 7 53.64 -26.89 -31.01
C ALA A 7 52.45 -27.61 -30.33
N MET A 8 51.59 -26.75 -29.75
CA MET A 8 50.15 -26.58 -30.05
C MET A 8 49.17 -26.78 -28.86
N VAL A 9 48.69 -25.62 -28.38
CA VAL A 9 47.29 -25.25 -28.05
C VAL A 9 46.57 -26.05 -26.95
N LEU A 10 46.10 -25.35 -25.91
CA LEU A 10 44.68 -25.05 -25.70
C LEU A 10 44.56 -24.21 -24.42
N GLY A 11 44.04 -22.98 -24.58
CA GLY A 11 43.67 -22.14 -23.45
C GLY A 11 42.48 -22.72 -22.71
N LEU A 12 42.52 -22.60 -21.38
CA LEU A 12 41.34 -22.75 -20.54
C LEU A 12 41.36 -21.60 -19.53
N SER A 13 40.97 -20.41 -20.02
CA SER A 13 40.54 -19.33 -19.14
C SER A 13 39.28 -19.78 -18.41
N LEU A 14 39.41 -20.23 -17.16
CA LEU A 14 38.27 -20.26 -16.23
C LEU A 14 37.98 -18.82 -15.80
N ALA A 15 37.42 -18.03 -16.71
CA ALA A 15 36.56 -16.93 -16.32
C ALA A 15 35.24 -17.58 -15.88
N VAL A 16 35.13 -17.90 -14.59
CA VAL A 16 33.81 -18.22 -14.02
C VAL A 16 33.03 -16.91 -13.97
N LEU A 17 32.18 -16.75 -14.97
CA LEU A 17 31.04 -15.85 -14.99
C LEU A 17 30.06 -16.36 -13.93
N GLN A 18 29.89 -15.66 -12.81
CA GLN A 18 28.69 -15.80 -11.97
C GLN A 18 27.90 -14.50 -11.97
N PRO A 19 26.71 -14.47 -12.60
CA PRO A 19 25.66 -13.51 -12.31
C PRO A 19 24.73 -14.10 -11.26
N GLU A 20 24.74 -13.62 -10.01
CA GLU A 20 23.80 -14.08 -8.97
C GLU A 20 23.11 -12.87 -8.31
N ALA A 21 22.15 -12.29 -9.01
CA ALA A 21 21.12 -11.48 -8.38
C ALA A 21 20.23 -12.41 -7.54
N ARG A 22 20.29 -12.29 -6.20
CA ARG A 22 19.50 -13.10 -5.26
C ARG A 22 18.02 -12.74 -5.35
N ALA A 23 17.17 -13.76 -5.49
CA ALA A 23 15.70 -13.66 -5.48
C ALA A 23 15.09 -13.80 -4.07
N ASP A 24 15.89 -13.87 -3.01
CA ASP A 24 15.44 -14.16 -1.63
C ASP A 24 14.58 -13.03 -1.03
N GLY A 25 14.90 -11.76 -1.30
CA GLY A 25 14.27 -10.61 -0.61
C GLY A 25 12.77 -10.42 -0.89
N ARG A 26 12.27 -10.82 -2.06
CA ARG A 26 10.86 -10.56 -2.43
C ARG A 26 9.86 -11.41 -1.63
N SER A 27 10.28 -12.55 -1.11
CA SER A 27 9.42 -13.41 -0.28
C SER A 27 9.35 -12.89 1.16
N ASP A 28 10.46 -12.37 1.68
CA ASP A 28 10.52 -11.74 2.99
C ASP A 28 9.68 -10.45 3.02
N ASP A 29 9.76 -9.63 1.96
CA ASP A 29 8.94 -8.43 1.81
C ASP A 29 7.43 -8.73 1.79
N ALA A 30 7.03 -9.81 1.12
CA ALA A 30 5.62 -10.23 1.05
C ALA A 30 5.12 -10.77 2.39
N ALA A 31 5.96 -11.50 3.12
CA ALA A 31 5.63 -12.00 4.45
C ALA A 31 5.47 -10.85 5.46
N GLU A 32 6.34 -9.84 5.41
CA GLU A 32 6.22 -8.66 6.26
C GLU A 32 4.98 -7.84 5.90
N GLN A 33 4.70 -7.62 4.61
CA GLN A 33 3.46 -6.96 4.16
C GLN A 33 2.20 -7.71 4.64
N ALA A 34 2.20 -9.04 4.60
CA ALA A 34 1.08 -9.84 5.10
C ALA A 34 0.91 -9.69 6.62
N LYS A 35 2.02 -9.63 7.38
CA LYS A 35 2.00 -9.37 8.82
C LYS A 35 1.46 -7.97 9.13
N LEU A 36 1.93 -6.95 8.43
CA LEU A 36 1.43 -5.58 8.55
C LEU A 36 -0.06 -5.49 8.21
N ALA A 37 -0.50 -6.09 7.10
CA ALA A 37 -1.91 -6.13 6.74
C ALA A 37 -2.77 -6.85 7.79
N ALA A 38 -2.24 -7.87 8.47
CA ALA A 38 -2.94 -8.52 9.59
C ALA A 38 -3.08 -7.59 10.81
N ILE A 39 -2.07 -6.78 11.11
CA ILE A 39 -2.14 -5.72 12.14
C ILE A 39 -3.22 -4.69 11.76
N GLY A 40 -3.21 -4.20 10.52
CA GLY A 40 -4.21 -3.26 10.01
C GLY A 40 -5.63 -3.80 10.08
N LEU A 41 -5.83 -5.06 9.67
CA LEU A 41 -7.12 -5.74 9.77
C LEU A 41 -7.66 -5.77 11.21
N ALA A 42 -6.79 -6.03 12.18
CA ALA A 42 -7.18 -6.04 13.59
C ALA A 42 -7.62 -4.63 14.04
N ILE A 43 -6.87 -3.60 13.66
CA ILE A 43 -7.17 -2.20 13.99
C ILE A 43 -8.52 -1.77 13.40
N VAL A 44 -8.74 -1.98 12.09
CA VAL A 44 -10.00 -1.54 11.45
C VAL A 44 -11.21 -2.25 12.04
N LYS A 45 -11.07 -3.54 12.40
CA LYS A 45 -12.14 -4.31 13.05
C LYS A 45 -12.46 -3.77 14.44
N GLU A 46 -11.44 -3.48 15.24
CA GLU A 46 -11.64 -3.04 16.62
C GLU A 46 -12.13 -1.59 16.71
N LYS A 47 -11.54 -0.70 15.91
CA LYS A 47 -11.73 0.76 16.06
C LYS A 47 -12.74 1.33 15.08
N CYS A 48 -12.82 0.79 13.87
CA CYS A 48 -13.52 1.43 12.75
C CYS A 48 -14.82 0.73 12.33
N ALA A 49 -14.95 -0.59 12.58
CA ALA A 49 -16.06 -1.41 12.09
C ALA A 49 -17.45 -1.01 12.61
N ARG A 50 -17.53 -0.18 13.66
CA ARG A 50 -18.82 0.37 14.12
C ARG A 50 -19.47 1.27 13.06
N CYS A 51 -18.67 1.88 12.19
CA CYS A 51 -19.12 2.85 11.20
C CYS A 51 -18.78 2.40 9.78
N HIS A 52 -17.55 1.94 9.54
CA HIS A 52 -17.06 1.58 8.21
C HIS A 52 -17.20 0.10 7.92
N ALA A 53 -17.54 -0.23 6.68
CA ALA A 53 -17.35 -1.58 6.16
C ALA A 53 -15.84 -1.86 6.06
N THR A 54 -15.42 -3.02 6.60
CA THR A 54 -14.01 -3.40 6.72
C THR A 54 -13.64 -4.54 5.80
N ALA A 55 -14.60 -5.34 5.36
CA ALA A 55 -14.36 -6.47 4.48
C ALA A 55 -14.47 -6.07 2.99
N THR A 56 -14.20 -7.05 2.12
CA THR A 56 -14.25 -6.87 0.68
C THR A 56 -15.67 -6.70 0.15
N ASP A 57 -16.69 -7.21 0.85
CA ASP A 57 -18.08 -7.29 0.37
C ASP A 57 -19.15 -6.81 1.37
N ASP A 58 -18.76 -6.38 2.57
CA ASP A 58 -19.68 -5.89 3.59
C ASP A 58 -20.17 -4.45 3.30
N LYS A 59 -21.24 -4.04 3.98
CA LYS A 59 -21.80 -2.69 3.90
C LYS A 59 -21.49 -1.92 5.17
N SER A 60 -21.18 -0.64 5.03
CA SER A 60 -20.95 0.23 6.18
C SER A 60 -22.19 0.32 7.07
N PRO A 61 -22.06 0.10 8.39
CA PRO A 61 -23.16 0.30 9.32
C PRO A 61 -23.64 1.75 9.39
N HIS A 62 -22.72 2.71 9.23
CA HIS A 62 -23.04 4.13 9.26
C HIS A 62 -23.23 4.68 7.83
N PRO A 63 -24.37 5.31 7.48
CA PRO A 63 -24.67 5.73 6.10
C PRO A 63 -23.68 6.71 5.47
N GLN A 64 -23.01 7.54 6.30
CA GLN A 64 -22.01 8.52 5.83
C GLN A 64 -20.58 7.98 5.85
N ALA A 65 -20.35 6.77 6.38
CA ALA A 65 -19.03 6.16 6.43
C ALA A 65 -18.83 5.29 5.18
N PRO A 66 -17.98 5.68 4.22
CA PRO A 66 -17.70 4.84 3.06
C PRO A 66 -16.99 3.53 3.48
N PRO A 67 -17.18 2.42 2.73
CA PRO A 67 -16.40 1.20 2.97
C PRO A 67 -14.91 1.47 2.68
N PHE A 68 -14.00 0.80 3.39
CA PHE A 68 -12.56 1.11 3.23
C PHE A 68 -12.01 0.85 1.83
N ARG A 69 -12.55 -0.14 1.11
CA ARG A 69 -12.25 -0.39 -0.32
C ARG A 69 -12.54 0.81 -1.22
N ASP A 70 -13.47 1.68 -0.84
CA ASP A 70 -13.71 2.94 -1.55
C ASP A 70 -12.77 4.04 -1.07
N VAL A 71 -12.43 4.07 0.22
CA VAL A 71 -11.55 5.10 0.80
C VAL A 71 -10.18 5.08 0.14
N VAL A 72 -9.56 3.91 0.04
CA VAL A 72 -8.21 3.74 -0.54
C VAL A 72 -8.13 4.12 -2.02
N THR A 73 -9.24 4.05 -2.75
CA THR A 73 -9.30 4.51 -4.15
C THR A 73 -9.43 6.03 -4.29
N ARG A 74 -9.90 6.72 -3.24
CA ARG A 74 -10.17 8.17 -3.26
C ARG A 74 -9.03 8.98 -2.64
N TYR A 75 -8.31 8.38 -1.71
CA TYR A 75 -7.23 9.02 -0.96
C TYR A 75 -5.96 8.18 -1.13
N PRO A 76 -4.89 8.73 -1.73
CA PRO A 76 -3.61 8.04 -1.82
C PRO A 76 -3.12 7.60 -0.44
N SER A 77 -2.45 6.45 -0.41
CA SER A 77 -1.96 5.81 0.81
C SER A 77 -1.02 6.70 1.61
N GLU A 78 -0.21 7.54 0.96
CA GLU A 78 0.67 8.51 1.60
C GLU A 78 -0.13 9.58 2.35
N ASN A 79 -1.20 10.11 1.75
CA ASN A 79 -2.05 11.12 2.39
C ASN A 79 -2.82 10.51 3.57
N LEU A 80 -3.24 9.24 3.45
CA LEU A 80 -3.85 8.53 4.56
C LEU A 80 -2.85 8.31 5.69
N ALA A 81 -1.62 7.92 5.39
CA ALA A 81 -0.56 7.72 6.38
C ALA A 81 -0.23 9.02 7.13
N GLU A 82 -0.11 10.14 6.41
CA GLU A 82 0.10 11.47 6.99
C GLU A 82 -1.05 11.86 7.92
N ALA A 83 -2.30 11.73 7.46
CA ALA A 83 -3.47 12.03 8.28
C ALA A 83 -3.58 11.15 9.53
N LEU A 84 -3.18 9.88 9.45
CA LEU A 84 -3.15 8.97 10.59
C LEU A 84 -2.03 9.34 11.59
N ALA A 85 -0.88 9.78 11.10
CA ALA A 85 0.26 10.21 11.92
C ALA A 85 -0.02 11.51 12.67
N GLU A 86 -0.75 12.45 12.07
CA GLU A 86 -1.17 13.69 12.72
C GLU A 86 -2.39 13.53 13.64
N GLY A 87 -3.06 12.37 13.56
CA GLY A 87 -4.33 12.09 14.20
C GLY A 87 -5.48 12.32 13.23
N ILE A 88 -6.20 11.24 12.90
CA ILE A 88 -7.24 11.30 11.87
C ILE A 88 -8.44 12.13 12.35
N VAL A 89 -8.63 13.29 11.73
CA VAL A 89 -9.81 14.13 11.93
C VAL A 89 -10.68 14.05 10.70
N SER A 90 -11.83 13.40 10.83
CA SER A 90 -12.83 13.38 9.77
C SER A 90 -13.59 14.71 9.73
N GLY A 91 -14.19 15.02 8.57
CA GLY A 91 -15.06 16.19 8.40
C GLY A 91 -16.41 16.12 9.15
N HIS A 92 -16.69 15.06 9.93
CA HIS A 92 -17.91 14.94 10.74
C HIS A 92 -17.60 14.54 12.19
N PRO A 93 -18.40 15.01 13.18
CA PRO A 93 -18.10 14.84 14.60
C PRO A 93 -18.22 13.40 15.11
N ASP A 94 -18.97 12.54 14.42
CA ASP A 94 -19.20 11.17 14.87
C ASP A 94 -18.01 10.22 14.68
N MET A 95 -17.00 10.60 13.87
CA MET A 95 -15.78 9.80 13.71
C MET A 95 -14.80 10.13 14.83
N PRO A 96 -14.45 9.17 15.70
CA PRO A 96 -13.51 9.42 16.77
C PRO A 96 -12.12 9.73 16.22
N VAL A 97 -11.36 10.55 16.95
CA VAL A 97 -9.93 10.75 16.70
C VAL A 97 -9.17 9.60 17.33
N PHE A 98 -8.29 8.97 16.56
CA PHE A 98 -7.38 7.93 17.02
C PHE A 98 -5.95 8.39 16.83
N ILE A 99 -5.08 8.06 17.78
CA ILE A 99 -3.64 8.18 17.67
C ILE A 99 -3.09 6.79 17.48
N PHE A 100 -2.36 6.58 16.40
CA PHE A 100 -1.75 5.29 16.06
C PHE A 100 -0.23 5.38 16.15
N GLU A 101 0.39 4.30 16.61
CA GLU A 101 1.84 4.14 16.55
C GLU A 101 2.30 3.91 15.10
N PRO A 102 3.57 4.18 14.76
CA PRO A 102 4.06 4.05 13.38
C PRO A 102 3.76 2.69 12.73
N GLU A 103 4.01 1.58 13.43
CA GLU A 103 3.73 0.23 12.92
C GLU A 103 2.21 -0.02 12.71
N GLN A 104 1.37 0.63 13.51
CA GLN A 104 -0.09 0.55 13.34
C GLN A 104 -0.54 1.31 12.11
N ILE A 105 0.08 2.45 11.80
CA ILE A 105 -0.18 3.23 10.59
C ILE A 105 0.23 2.43 9.36
N GLU A 106 1.44 1.88 9.34
CA GLU A 106 1.93 1.02 8.26
C GLU A 106 1.00 -0.19 8.05
N GLY A 107 0.61 -0.85 9.14
CA GLY A 107 -0.32 -1.98 9.07
C GLY A 107 -1.69 -1.58 8.52
N PHE A 108 -2.24 -0.44 8.98
CA PHE A 108 -3.51 0.10 8.53
C PHE A 108 -3.50 0.34 7.02
N ILE A 109 -2.47 1.02 6.52
CA ILE A 109 -2.29 1.29 5.09
C ILE A 109 -2.11 0.01 4.29
N ALA A 110 -1.24 -0.90 4.73
CA ALA A 110 -1.03 -2.20 4.08
C ALA A 110 -2.34 -2.99 3.96
N TYR A 111 -3.20 -2.93 4.99
CA TYR A 111 -4.50 -3.56 4.92
C TYR A 111 -5.42 -2.90 3.89
N LEU A 112 -5.51 -1.58 3.85
CA LEU A 112 -6.35 -0.90 2.86
C LEU A 112 -5.87 -1.10 1.43
N ASP A 113 -4.55 -1.09 1.21
CA ASP A 113 -3.98 -1.39 -0.10
C ASP A 113 -4.36 -2.80 -0.56
N SER A 114 -4.46 -3.77 0.37
CA SER A 114 -4.93 -5.12 0.06
C SER A 114 -6.40 -5.19 -0.40
N LEU A 115 -7.19 -4.14 -0.16
CA LEU A 115 -8.58 -4.01 -0.63
C LEU A 115 -8.68 -3.37 -2.02
N SER A 116 -7.60 -2.77 -2.53
CA SER A 116 -7.55 -2.14 -3.85
C SER A 116 -7.35 -3.16 -4.97
N PRO A 117 -7.90 -2.92 -6.17
CA PRO A 117 -7.48 -3.63 -7.37
C PRO A 117 -5.97 -3.41 -7.64
N PRO A 118 -5.25 -4.36 -8.27
CA PRO A 118 -3.78 -4.37 -8.37
C PRO A 118 -3.12 -3.23 -9.21
N GLU A 119 -3.84 -2.19 -9.63
CA GLU A 119 -3.38 -1.16 -10.59
C GLU A 119 -3.69 0.30 -10.14
N THR A 120 -3.85 0.59 -8.85
CA THR A 120 -4.17 1.96 -8.38
C THR A 120 -3.17 2.64 -7.44
N SER A 121 -2.00 2.04 -7.17
CA SER A 121 -0.91 2.74 -6.46
C SER A 121 0.31 2.91 -7.35
N PRO A 122 0.49 4.05 -8.06
CA PRO A 122 1.76 4.42 -8.66
C PRO A 122 2.84 4.58 -7.57
N PRO A 123 4.13 4.38 -7.87
CA PRO A 123 5.19 4.75 -6.93
C PRO A 123 5.08 6.25 -6.61
N ALA A 124 5.07 6.57 -5.32
CA ALA A 124 4.96 7.91 -4.76
C ALA A 124 5.77 8.94 -5.56
N ALA A 125 5.07 9.71 -6.41
CA ALA A 125 5.62 10.96 -6.91
C ALA A 125 5.72 11.92 -5.70
N PRO A 126 6.78 12.74 -5.59
CA PRO A 126 6.89 13.66 -4.47
C PRO A 126 5.67 14.60 -4.45
N ALA A 127 4.93 14.59 -3.34
CA ALA A 127 3.76 15.43 -3.16
C ALA A 127 4.12 16.92 -3.38
N PRO A 128 3.29 17.71 -4.07
CA PRO A 128 3.41 19.16 -4.00
C PRO A 128 3.09 19.59 -2.57
N GLN A 129 4.14 19.96 -1.84
CA GLN A 129 4.06 20.56 -0.52
C GLN A 129 3.51 21.99 -0.66
N ASN A 130 2.19 22.14 -0.69
CA ASN A 130 1.57 23.43 -0.44
C ASN A 130 0.18 23.26 0.16
N GLY A 131 0.12 23.52 1.48
CA GLY A 131 -1.09 23.45 2.28
C GLY A 131 -2.24 24.29 1.71
N ASN A 132 -3.29 23.61 1.27
CA ASN A 132 -4.68 24.05 1.30
C ASN A 132 -5.65 22.89 1.00
N ALA A 133 -5.70 21.89 1.88
CA ALA A 133 -6.76 20.88 1.85
C ALA A 133 -8.11 21.51 2.29
N SER A 134 -8.73 22.24 1.36
CA SER A 134 -10.11 22.71 1.44
C SER A 134 -10.73 22.58 0.05
N LYS A 135 -10.79 21.36 -0.46
CA LYS A 135 -11.77 20.98 -1.48
C LYS A 135 -11.93 19.46 -1.51
N ALA A 136 -12.86 18.94 -0.72
CA ALA A 136 -13.48 17.67 -1.07
C ALA A 136 -14.07 17.79 -2.50
N PRO A 137 -13.94 16.78 -3.37
CA PRO A 137 -14.69 16.78 -4.62
C PRO A 137 -16.20 16.76 -4.32
N PRO A 138 -17.05 17.49 -5.07
CA PRO A 138 -18.48 17.49 -4.81
C PRO A 138 -19.04 16.08 -5.00
N ALA A 139 -19.90 15.67 -4.07
CA ALA A 139 -20.72 14.48 -4.21
C ALA A 139 -21.50 14.57 -5.53
N ASN A 140 -21.19 13.65 -6.44
CA ASN A 140 -22.03 13.32 -7.59
C ASN A 140 -23.44 12.98 -7.05
N THR A 141 -24.37 13.92 -7.19
CA THR A 141 -25.80 13.64 -7.10
C THR A 141 -26.32 13.55 -8.52
N GLY A 142 -26.28 12.34 -9.08
CA GLY A 142 -26.90 12.02 -10.36
C GLY A 142 -28.39 12.27 -10.30
N HIS A 143 -28.83 13.35 -10.94
CA HIS A 143 -30.22 13.59 -11.30
C HIS A 143 -30.64 12.56 -12.36
N GLY A 144 -31.45 11.58 -11.97
CA GLY A 144 -32.21 10.75 -12.89
C GLY A 144 -33.61 11.33 -13.09
N SER A 145 -33.74 12.31 -13.99
CA SER A 145 -35.03 12.67 -14.57
C SER A 145 -35.31 11.75 -15.76
N THR A 146 -36.29 10.86 -15.65
CA THR A 146 -37.00 10.32 -16.81
C THR A 146 -38.49 10.15 -16.52
N LYS A 147 -39.25 11.07 -17.14
CA LYS A 147 -40.62 10.99 -17.67
C LYS A 147 -41.82 11.14 -16.73
#